data_AF-A0A7S2WIU1-F1
#
_entry.id   AF-A0A7S2WIU1-F1
#
_cell.length_a   1.000
_cell.length_b   1.000
_cell.length_c   1.000
_cell.angle_alpha   90.00
_cell.angle_beta   90.00
_cell.angle_gamma   90.00
#
_symmetry.space_group_name_H-M   'P 1'
#
loop_
_entity.id
_entity.type
_entity.pdbx_description
1 polymer ?
#
loop_
_entity_poly.entity_id
_entity_poly.type
_entity_poly.pdbx_seq_one_letter_code
_entity_poly.pdbx_strand_id
1 'polypeptide(L)'
;AMWLQKAIFSTAVSLVERKAITRLTHFRYAFLHCTSHHGAMDEDQQQHDSSPEATRTHIFTKPLALTKLANYLLDIHKTKWTGDKARPLVLLAEDPLNSCYWVVGFSWEKKNRFGQLFQYTAQTLSLETRRVSLESHVLQIKGGASNAQRFVEQL
;
A
#
# COMPACT_ATOMS: atom_id res chain seq x y z
N ALA A 1 15.26 10.76 9.75
CA ALA A 1 14.01 10.04 9.39
C ALA A 1 14.03 8.59 9.91
N MET A 2 14.09 8.41 11.24
CA MET A 2 14.14 7.09 11.87
C MET A 2 12.74 6.48 12.04
N TRP A 3 11.75 7.31 12.31
CA TRP A 3 10.36 6.88 12.55
C TRP A 3 9.72 6.19 11.33
N LEU A 4 9.90 6.72 10.11
CA LEU A 4 9.40 6.09 8.88
C LEU A 4 10.02 4.71 8.66
N GLN A 5 11.32 4.57 8.92
CA GLN A 5 12.00 3.28 8.79
C GLN A 5 11.50 2.26 9.82
N LYS A 6 11.30 2.70 11.08
CA LYS A 6 10.66 1.86 12.11
C LYS A 6 9.26 1.42 11.69
N ALA A 7 8.45 2.32 11.13
CA ALA A 7 7.09 2.00 10.65
C ALA A 7 7.09 1.03 9.46
N ILE A 8 8.00 1.21 8.49
CA ILE A 8 8.17 0.28 7.37
C ILE A 8 8.54 -1.10 7.88
N PHE A 9 9.54 -1.18 8.77
CA PHE A 9 10.01 -2.43 9.33
C PHE A 9 8.91 -3.16 10.11
N SER A 10 8.26 -2.48 11.06
CA SER A 10 7.21 -3.09 11.89
C SER A 10 6.03 -3.59 11.05
N THR A 11 5.64 -2.82 10.03
CA THR A 11 4.54 -3.18 9.13
C THR A 11 4.93 -4.36 8.24
N ALA A 12 6.13 -4.36 7.70
CA ALA A 12 6.62 -5.47 6.87
C ALA A 12 6.69 -6.79 7.66
N VAL A 13 7.22 -6.75 8.88
CA VAL A 13 7.24 -7.92 9.79
C VAL A 13 5.82 -8.39 10.06
N SER A 14 4.92 -7.49 10.45
CA SER A 14 3.50 -7.80 10.71
C SER A 14 2.81 -8.48 9.51
N LEU A 15 3.01 -7.95 8.30
CA LEU A 15 2.45 -8.54 7.07
C LEU A 15 2.94 -9.96 6.81
N VAL A 16 4.23 -10.23 7.08
CA VAL A 16 4.86 -11.53 6.84
C VAL A 16 4.44 -12.53 7.91
N GLU A 17 4.51 -12.16 9.19
CA GLU A 17 4.16 -13.03 10.31
C GLU A 17 2.68 -13.42 10.29
N ARG A 18 1.80 -12.47 9.98
CA ARG A 18 0.35 -12.71 9.85
C ARG A 18 -0.04 -13.38 8.55
N LYS A 19 0.92 -13.66 7.65
CA LYS A 19 0.67 -14.18 6.29
C LYS A 19 -0.39 -13.36 5.53
N ALA A 20 -0.39 -12.04 5.73
CA ALA A 20 -1.37 -11.12 5.14
C ALA A 20 -1.17 -10.90 3.63
N ILE A 21 -0.02 -11.33 3.09
CA ILE A 21 0.29 -11.24 1.66
C ILE A 21 -0.32 -12.45 0.96
N THR A 22 -1.42 -12.21 0.26
CA THR A 22 -2.12 -13.24 -0.52
C THR A 22 -1.42 -13.43 -1.86
N ARG A 23 -1.23 -14.70 -2.26
CA ARG A 23 -0.66 -15.06 -3.56
C ARG A 23 -1.76 -15.51 -4.50
N LEU A 24 -1.91 -14.79 -5.61
CA LEU A 24 -2.69 -15.21 -6.77
C LEU A 24 -1.77 -15.85 -7.82
N THR A 25 -2.39 -16.37 -8.89
CA THR A 25 -1.67 -16.99 -10.01
C THR A 25 -0.69 -16.01 -10.67
N HIS A 26 -1.08 -14.74 -10.80
CA HIS A 26 -0.33 -13.73 -11.57
C HIS A 26 0.42 -12.72 -10.70
N PHE A 27 -0.03 -12.41 -9.48
CA PHE A 27 0.61 -11.44 -8.59
C PHE A 27 0.35 -11.77 -7.10
N ARG A 28 1.02 -11.05 -6.21
CA ARG A 28 0.75 -11.03 -4.77
C ARG A 28 0.10 -9.72 -4.38
N TYR A 29 -0.79 -9.73 -3.41
CA TYR A 29 -1.34 -8.49 -2.88
C TYR A 29 -1.53 -8.50 -1.36
N ALA A 30 -1.62 -7.30 -0.78
CA ALA A 30 -2.00 -7.10 0.61
C ALA A 30 -2.74 -5.77 0.79
N PHE A 31 -3.71 -5.77 1.71
CA PHE A 31 -4.43 -4.59 2.16
C PHE A 31 -3.86 -4.08 3.49
N LEU A 32 -3.47 -2.80 3.52
CA LEU A 32 -3.12 -2.07 4.73
C LEU A 32 -4.36 -1.31 5.20
N HIS A 33 -4.95 -1.82 6.26
CA HIS A 33 -6.04 -1.17 6.96
C HIS A 33 -5.42 -0.06 7.81
N CYS A 34 -5.56 1.17 7.33
CA CYS A 34 -5.01 2.35 7.99
C CYS A 34 -6.08 2.92 8.93
N THR A 35 -6.70 2.07 9.74
CA THR A 35 -7.68 2.50 10.72
C THR A 35 -7.00 3.36 11.77
N SER A 36 -7.63 4.47 12.14
CA SER A 36 -7.25 5.41 13.19
C SER A 36 -7.32 4.80 14.61
N HIS A 37 -6.92 3.54 14.79
CA HIS A 37 -6.83 2.92 16.10
C HIS A 37 -5.39 3.05 16.61
N HIS A 38 -5.23 4.02 17.51
CA HIS A 38 -4.24 4.09 18.59
C HIS A 38 -3.30 2.88 18.65
N GLY A 39 -2.15 3.01 17.99
CA GLY A 39 -1.13 1.98 17.90
C GLY A 39 0.25 2.56 18.16
N ALA A 40 0.52 2.83 19.44
CA ALA A 40 1.82 2.76 20.11
C ALA A 40 3.04 3.33 19.36
N MET A 41 3.34 4.62 19.57
CA MET A 41 4.65 5.11 20.01
C MET A 41 4.50 6.59 20.39
N ASP A 42 4.18 6.86 21.65
CA ASP A 42 4.47 8.12 22.36
C ASP A 42 4.31 7.86 23.87
N GLU A 43 5.30 7.18 24.45
CA GLU A 43 5.66 7.41 25.86
C GLU A 43 6.98 8.20 25.82
N ASP A 44 6.86 9.50 25.55
CA ASP A 44 7.78 10.57 26.00
C ASP A 44 7.50 11.86 25.22
N GLN A 45 6.32 12.47 25.46
CA GLN A 45 6.11 13.92 25.38
C GLN A 45 4.68 14.26 25.83
N GLN A 46 4.46 14.25 27.15
CA GLN A 46 3.43 15.09 27.74
C GLN A 46 3.96 16.52 27.75
N GLN A 47 3.39 17.41 26.93
CA GLN A 47 3.03 18.77 27.33
C GLN A 47 2.28 19.50 26.21
N HIS A 48 1.05 19.92 26.55
CA HIS A 48 0.37 21.14 26.10
C HIS A 48 0.21 21.38 24.59
N ASP A 49 -0.97 21.09 24.03
CA ASP A 49 -1.94 22.14 23.67
C ASP A 49 -3.27 21.52 23.20
N SER A 50 -4.38 22.11 23.61
CA SER A 50 -5.73 21.64 23.37
C SER A 50 -6.19 22.08 21.97
N SER A 51 -5.72 21.40 20.93
CA SER A 51 -6.25 21.53 19.56
C SER A 51 -7.20 20.36 19.26
N PRO A 52 -8.33 20.59 18.55
CA PRO A 52 -9.28 19.53 18.21
C PRO A 52 -8.53 18.45 17.43
N GLU A 53 -8.73 17.18 17.84
CA GLU A 53 -8.09 15.98 17.30
C GLU A 53 -7.81 16.09 15.80
N ALA A 54 -6.61 16.54 15.45
CA ALA A 54 -6.15 16.46 14.08
C ALA A 54 -6.06 14.97 13.78
N THR A 55 -7.06 14.43 13.07
CA THR A 55 -7.12 13.06 12.57
C THR A 55 -5.79 12.75 11.91
N ARG A 56 -4.87 12.13 12.66
CA ARG A 56 -3.50 11.86 12.21
C ARG A 56 -3.61 10.88 11.05
N THR A 57 -3.40 11.37 9.84
CA THR A 57 -3.46 10.53 8.64
C THR A 57 -2.34 9.50 8.72
N HIS A 58 -2.67 8.22 8.54
CA HIS A 58 -1.71 7.13 8.61
C HIS A 58 -0.55 7.34 7.62
N ILE A 59 0.68 7.01 7.99
CA ILE A 59 1.87 7.28 7.17
C ILE A 59 1.81 6.71 5.76
N PHE A 60 1.19 5.53 5.58
CA PHE A 60 1.11 4.84 4.29
C PHE A 60 -0.02 5.34 3.38
N THR A 61 -0.81 6.33 3.81
CA THR A 61 -1.63 7.11 2.85
C THR A 61 -0.77 8.02 1.99
N LYS A 62 0.51 8.22 2.34
CA LYS A 62 1.48 8.92 1.50
C LYS A 62 2.07 7.96 0.48
N PRO A 63 1.89 8.18 -0.83
CA PRO A 63 2.34 7.24 -1.87
C PRO A 63 3.80 6.85 -1.77
N LEU A 64 4.68 7.82 -1.49
CA LEU A 64 6.11 7.58 -1.35
C LEU A 64 6.46 6.64 -0.17
N ALA A 65 5.71 6.72 0.93
CA ALA A 65 5.92 5.83 2.07
C ALA A 65 5.45 4.40 1.74
N LEU A 66 4.31 4.28 1.05
CA LEU A 66 3.79 3.01 0.57
C LEU A 66 4.73 2.34 -0.46
N THR A 67 5.27 3.13 -1.39
CA THR A 67 6.31 2.71 -2.35
C THR A 67 7.57 2.20 -1.63
N LYS A 68 8.03 2.89 -0.59
CA LYS A 68 9.19 2.43 0.22
C LYS A 68 8.90 1.12 0.94
N LEU A 69 7.69 0.94 1.48
CA LEU A 69 7.27 -0.33 2.10
C LEU A 69 7.24 -1.46 1.06
N ALA A 70 6.69 -1.21 -0.13
CA ALA A 70 6.65 -2.20 -1.21
C ALA A 70 8.05 -2.64 -1.66
N ASN A 71 8.97 -1.70 -1.85
CA ASN A 71 10.37 -2.02 -2.17
C ASN A 71 11.04 -2.82 -1.05
N TYR A 72 10.84 -2.43 0.22
CA TYR A 72 11.36 -3.19 1.35
C TYR A 72 10.84 -4.63 1.38
N LEU A 73 9.54 -4.82 1.16
CA LEU A 73 8.92 -6.16 1.09
C LEU A 73 9.48 -7.00 -0.05
N LEU A 74 9.78 -6.40 -1.19
CA LEU A 74 10.47 -7.10 -2.27
C LEU A 74 11.87 -7.50 -1.84
N ASP A 75 12.67 -6.57 -1.31
CA ASP A 75 14.06 -6.82 -0.91
C ASP A 75 14.18 -7.97 0.09
N ILE A 76 13.35 -8.01 1.14
CA ILE A 76 13.38 -9.11 2.14
C ILE A 76 12.94 -10.47 1.56
N HIS A 77 12.23 -10.47 0.43
CA HIS A 77 11.79 -11.69 -0.26
C HIS A 77 12.60 -12.02 -1.50
N LYS A 78 13.66 -11.27 -1.81
CA LYS A 78 14.48 -11.43 -3.02
C LYS A 78 15.05 -12.83 -3.19
N THR A 79 15.25 -13.59 -2.11
CA THR A 79 15.73 -14.98 -2.16
C THR A 79 14.61 -16.02 -2.14
N LYS A 80 13.41 -15.65 -1.67
CA LYS A 80 12.26 -16.56 -1.48
C LYS A 80 11.26 -16.52 -2.64
N TRP A 81 11.11 -15.36 -3.28
CA TRP A 81 10.17 -15.13 -4.39
C TRP A 81 10.91 -15.10 -5.73
N THR A 82 11.61 -16.19 -6.04
CA THR A 82 12.43 -16.35 -7.24
C THR A 82 11.89 -17.43 -8.17
N GLY A 83 12.38 -17.46 -9.42
CA GLY A 83 11.99 -18.44 -10.44
C GLY A 83 10.47 -18.49 -10.63
N ASP A 84 9.88 -19.70 -10.58
CA ASP A 84 8.44 -19.90 -10.72
C ASP A 84 7.60 -19.29 -9.59
N LYS A 85 8.24 -18.85 -8.50
CA LYS A 85 7.60 -18.12 -7.39
C LYS A 85 7.76 -16.61 -7.53
N ALA A 86 8.52 -16.11 -8.49
CA ALA A 86 8.59 -14.68 -8.78
C ALA A 86 7.22 -14.23 -9.26
N ARG A 87 6.57 -13.39 -8.45
CA ARG A 87 5.32 -12.74 -8.84
C ARG A 87 5.42 -11.27 -8.40
N PRO A 88 4.92 -10.34 -9.21
CA PRO A 88 4.81 -8.95 -8.83
C PRO A 88 4.01 -8.77 -7.53
N LEU A 89 4.20 -7.64 -6.85
CA LEU A 89 3.53 -7.26 -5.61
C LEU A 89 2.64 -6.04 -5.84
N VAL A 90 1.41 -6.08 -5.37
CA VAL A 90 0.48 -4.96 -5.32
C VAL A 90 0.16 -4.66 -3.85
N LEU A 91 0.41 -3.46 -3.37
CA LEU A 91 -0.04 -3.03 -2.04
C LEU A 91 -1.16 -2.03 -2.18
N LEU A 92 -2.19 -2.20 -1.34
CA LEU A 92 -3.30 -1.28 -1.21
C LEU A 92 -3.28 -0.70 0.20
N ALA A 93 -3.25 0.63 0.34
CA ALA A 93 -3.37 1.29 1.63
C ALA A 93 -4.65 2.10 1.68
N GLU A 94 -5.46 1.85 2.69
CA GLU A 94 -6.67 2.60 2.95
C GLU A 94 -6.35 4.05 3.32
N ASP A 95 -7.14 4.99 2.81
CA ASP A 95 -7.18 6.37 3.26
C ASP A 95 -8.61 6.67 3.71
N PRO A 96 -8.93 6.43 5.00
CA PRO A 96 -10.28 6.56 5.52
C PRO A 96 -10.84 7.98 5.39
N LEU A 97 -9.98 9.00 5.49
CA LEU A 97 -10.39 10.40 5.42
C LEU A 97 -10.95 10.78 4.05
N ASN A 98 -10.41 10.17 2.99
CA ASN A 98 -10.80 10.44 1.61
C ASN A 98 -11.66 9.32 0.99
N SER A 99 -12.04 8.30 1.79
CA SER A 99 -12.79 7.12 1.35
C SER A 99 -12.20 6.48 0.08
N CYS A 100 -10.89 6.30 0.09
CA CYS A 100 -10.15 5.81 -1.07
C CYS A 100 -9.02 4.88 -0.67
N TYR A 101 -8.40 4.24 -1.66
CA TYR A 101 -7.23 3.39 -1.50
C TYR A 101 -6.10 3.88 -2.40
N TRP A 102 -4.90 3.94 -1.84
CA TRP A 102 -3.67 4.07 -2.61
C TRP A 102 -3.18 2.70 -3.02
N VAL A 103 -2.94 2.51 -4.30
CA VAL A 103 -2.47 1.26 -4.90
C VAL A 103 -1.10 1.48 -5.49
N VAL A 104 -0.15 0.61 -5.13
CA VAL A 104 1.18 0.59 -5.73
C VAL A 104 1.50 -0.80 -6.26
N GLY A 105 2.10 -0.88 -7.44
CA GLY A 105 2.45 -2.14 -8.08
C GLY A 105 3.95 -2.20 -8.39
N PHE A 106 4.61 -3.29 -8.01
CA PHE A 106 6.02 -3.52 -8.29
C PHE A 106 6.27 -4.91 -8.87
N SER A 107 7.08 -4.96 -9.93
CA SER A 107 7.48 -6.20 -10.59
C SER A 107 8.97 -6.44 -10.43
N TRP A 108 9.37 -7.71 -10.42
CA TRP A 108 10.76 -8.15 -10.55
C TRP A 108 11.30 -7.98 -11.98
N GLU A 109 10.42 -7.74 -12.94
CA GLU A 109 10.79 -7.52 -14.33
C GLU A 109 11.43 -6.14 -14.55
N LYS A 110 12.32 -6.06 -15.54
CA LYS A 110 12.98 -4.79 -15.93
C LYS A 110 12.01 -3.68 -16.32
N LYS A 111 10.78 -4.01 -16.73
CA LYS A 111 9.74 -3.04 -17.12
C LYS A 111 8.52 -3.22 -16.23
N ASN A 112 8.25 -2.23 -15.38
CA ASN A 112 7.04 -2.23 -14.56
C ASN A 112 5.81 -1.86 -15.43
N ARG A 113 4.97 -2.86 -15.73
CA ARG A 113 3.75 -2.68 -16.53
C ARG A 113 2.51 -2.28 -15.71
N PHE A 114 2.62 -2.20 -14.38
CA PHE A 114 1.46 -1.92 -13.54
C PHE A 114 0.79 -0.60 -13.86
N GLY A 115 1.53 0.42 -14.32
CA GLY A 115 0.88 1.66 -14.69
C GLY A 115 -0.12 1.50 -15.84
N GLN A 116 0.18 0.66 -16.83
CA GLN A 116 -0.76 0.36 -17.92
C GLN A 116 -1.89 -0.55 -17.43
N LEU A 117 -1.56 -1.59 -16.65
CA LEU A 117 -2.55 -2.53 -16.11
C LEU A 117 -3.56 -1.81 -15.20
N PHE A 118 -3.09 -0.98 -14.27
CA PHE A 118 -3.94 -0.21 -13.36
C PHE A 118 -4.89 0.72 -14.10
N GLN A 119 -4.41 1.38 -15.16
CA GLN A 119 -5.26 2.23 -15.99
C GLN A 119 -6.32 1.42 -16.71
N TYR A 120 -5.93 0.31 -17.34
CA TYR A 120 -6.86 -0.56 -18.05
C TYR A 120 -7.94 -1.11 -17.10
N THR A 121 -7.53 -1.66 -15.96
CA THR A 121 -8.46 -2.18 -14.94
C THR A 121 -9.41 -1.11 -14.41
N ALA A 122 -8.91 0.10 -14.12
CA ALA A 122 -9.75 1.20 -13.65
C ALA A 122 -10.78 1.64 -14.71
N GLN A 123 -10.38 1.67 -15.99
CA GLN A 123 -11.28 1.98 -17.10
C GLN A 123 -12.35 0.91 -17.29
N THR A 124 -11.96 -0.37 -17.29
CA THR A 124 -12.89 -1.51 -17.41
C THR A 124 -13.96 -1.51 -16.32
N LEU A 125 -13.58 -1.16 -15.09
CA LEU A 125 -14.49 -1.12 -13.95
C LEU A 125 -15.21 0.23 -13.78
N SER A 126 -14.94 1.21 -14.65
CA SER A 126 -15.46 2.58 -14.54
C SER A 126 -15.18 3.22 -13.16
N LEU A 127 -13.98 3.01 -12.63
CA LEU A 127 -13.59 3.54 -11.32
C LEU A 127 -13.12 4.98 -11.42
N GLU A 128 -13.52 5.81 -10.46
CA GLU A 128 -12.92 7.14 -10.29
C GLU A 128 -11.53 6.99 -9.68
N THR A 129 -10.53 7.51 -10.39
CA THR A 129 -9.13 7.37 -10.00
C THR A 129 -8.34 8.66 -10.12
N ARG A 130 -7.28 8.77 -9.31
CA ARG A 130 -6.29 9.84 -9.40
C ARG A 130 -4.91 9.22 -9.57
N ARG A 131 -4.16 9.68 -10.58
CA ARG A 131 -2.78 9.25 -10.82
C ARG A 131 -1.79 10.26 -10.24
N VAL A 132 -0.64 9.74 -9.81
CA VAL A 132 0.53 10.57 -9.50
C VAL A 132 1.36 10.67 -10.78
N SER A 133 1.49 11.89 -11.33
CA SER A 133 2.05 12.14 -12.67
C SER A 133 3.43 11.49 -12.91
N LEU A 134 4.26 11.36 -11.88
CA LEU A 134 5.63 10.85 -11.97
C LEU A 134 5.77 9.34 -11.77
N GLU A 135 4.76 8.67 -11.20
CA GLU A 135 4.84 7.27 -10.81
C GLU A 135 3.62 6.53 -11.38
N SER A 136 3.71 6.08 -12.64
CA SER A 136 2.58 5.43 -13.31
C SER A 136 2.07 4.18 -12.59
N HIS A 137 2.93 3.52 -11.82
CA HIS A 137 2.65 2.35 -10.99
C HIS A 137 1.99 2.68 -9.64
N VAL A 138 1.53 3.91 -9.47
CA VAL A 138 0.80 4.42 -8.30
C VAL A 138 -0.55 4.98 -8.75
N LEU A 139 -1.62 4.51 -8.14
CA LEU A 139 -3.00 4.89 -8.45
C LEU A 139 -3.78 5.08 -7.16
N GLN A 140 -4.60 6.13 -7.07
CA GLN A 140 -5.62 6.26 -6.04
C GLN A 140 -6.97 5.82 -6.62
N ILE A 141 -7.71 4.99 -5.89
CA ILE A 141 -9.04 4.49 -6.25
C ILE A 141 -10.05 4.99 -5.22
N LYS A 142 -11.09 5.71 -5.66
CA LYS A 142 -12.18 6.14 -4.77
C LYS A 142 -13.25 5.06 -4.59
N GLY A 143 -14.06 5.18 -3.53
CA GLY A 143 -15.18 4.27 -3.24
C GLY A 143 -14.85 3.18 -2.23
N GLY A 144 -13.82 3.41 -1.40
CA GLY A 144 -13.45 2.56 -0.27
C GLY A 144 -13.10 1.11 -0.65
N ALA A 145 -13.32 0.22 0.32
CA ALA A 145 -12.92 -1.18 0.24
C ALA A 145 -13.61 -1.94 -0.91
N SER A 146 -14.86 -1.61 -1.23
CA SER A 146 -15.63 -2.29 -2.28
C SER A 146 -14.98 -2.14 -3.67
N ASN A 147 -14.60 -0.91 -4.04
CA ASN A 147 -13.94 -0.64 -5.31
C ASN A 147 -12.49 -1.16 -5.32
N ALA A 148 -11.78 -1.08 -4.20
CA ALA A 148 -10.43 -1.62 -4.08
C ALA A 148 -10.42 -3.15 -4.25
N GLN A 149 -11.39 -3.86 -3.68
CA GLN A 149 -11.56 -5.30 -3.84
C GLN A 149 -11.87 -5.67 -5.30
N ARG A 150 -12.87 -5.03 -5.91
CA ARG A 150 -13.22 -5.24 -7.33
C ARG A 150 -12.03 -4.98 -8.26
N PHE A 151 -11.23 -3.97 -7.95
CA PHE A 151 -10.02 -3.66 -8.71
C PHE A 151 -9.01 -4.80 -8.66
N VAL A 152 -8.73 -5.35 -7.47
CA VAL A 152 -7.80 -6.49 -7.31
C VAL A 152 -8.32 -7.74 -8.01
N GLU A 153 -9.63 -8.00 -7.98
CA GLU A 153 -10.24 -9.15 -8.64
C GLU A 153 -10.17 -9.08 -10.17
N GLN A 154 -10.21 -7.87 -10.74
CA GLN A 154 -10.16 -7.65 -12.19
C GLN A 154 -8.73 -7.49 -12.75
N LEU A 155 -7.77 -7.12 -11.90
CA LEU A 155 -6.36 -6.87 -12.27
C LEU A 155 -5.61 -8.15 -12.66
#